data_AF-A0A4R6GGP7-F1
#
_entry.id   AF-A0A4R6GGP7-F1
#
_cell.length_a   1.000
_cell.length_b   1.000
_cell.length_c   1.000
_cell.angle_alpha   90.00
_cell.angle_beta   90.00
_cell.angle_gamma   90.00
#
_symmetry.space_group_name_H-M   'P 1'
#
loop_
_entity.id
_entity.type
_entity.pdbx_description
1 polymer ?
#
loop_
_entity_poly.entity_id
_entity_poly.type
_entity_poly.pdbx_seq_one_letter_code
_entity_poly.pdbx_strand_id
1 'polypeptide(L)'
;MQRHADERGFGIVEVIIAMFLLAIVAVAILPALWQGIAQTATQSSTATATRYLNSLVEDAREAHSCTALTSIATPPSSATPMEDGRGGDLTVSGTVTNCSSGSTARLTLNVSGGGKVLASTTALIFIP
;
A
#
# COMPACT_ATOMS: atom_id res chain seq x y z
N MET A 1 18.71 -66.45 -17.08
CA MET A 1 18.51 -64.99 -16.92
C MET A 1 17.12 -64.63 -17.45
N GLN A 2 16.09 -64.70 -16.61
CA GLN A 2 14.74 -64.25 -16.96
C GLN A 2 14.57 -62.84 -16.40
N ARG A 3 14.58 -61.83 -17.27
CA ARG A 3 14.06 -60.49 -16.95
C ARG A 3 12.55 -60.55 -17.14
N HIS A 4 11.80 -60.70 -16.05
CA HIS A 4 10.44 -60.20 -16.02
C HIS A 4 10.56 -58.68 -15.95
N ALA A 5 10.55 -58.03 -17.11
CA ALA A 5 10.22 -56.62 -17.17
C ALA A 5 8.76 -56.54 -16.71
N ASP A 6 8.54 -56.02 -15.51
CA ASP A 6 7.21 -55.72 -15.00
C ASP A 6 6.69 -54.53 -15.84
N GLU A 7 6.27 -54.81 -17.08
CA GLU A 7 5.67 -53.88 -18.05
C GLU A 7 4.24 -53.49 -17.63
N ARG A 8 4.00 -53.35 -16.33
CA ARG A 8 2.79 -52.74 -15.79
C ARG A 8 2.90 -51.24 -16.00
N GLY A 9 2.64 -50.79 -17.22
CA GLY A 9 2.48 -49.38 -17.54
C GLY A 9 1.41 -48.74 -16.64
N PHE A 10 1.51 -47.41 -16.45
CA PHE A 10 0.53 -46.62 -15.69
C PHE A 10 -0.89 -46.95 -16.16
N GLY A 11 -1.70 -47.48 -15.26
CA GLY A 11 -3.11 -47.76 -15.56
C GLY A 11 -3.87 -46.45 -15.77
N ILE A 12 -4.90 -46.45 -16.62
CA ILE A 12 -5.80 -45.29 -16.81
C ILE A 12 -6.35 -44.79 -15.47
N VAL A 13 -6.65 -45.71 -14.55
CA VAL A 13 -7.12 -45.38 -13.19
C VAL A 13 -6.08 -44.59 -12.40
N GLU A 14 -4.81 -44.94 -12.51
CA GLU A 14 -3.72 -44.27 -11.78
C GLU A 14 -3.50 -42.85 -12.31
N VAL A 15 -3.61 -42.65 -13.63
CA VAL A 15 -3.57 -41.32 -14.26
C VAL A 15 -4.74 -40.48 -13.78
N ILE A 16 -5.96 -41.04 -13.73
CA ILE A 16 -7.14 -40.34 -13.22
C ILE A 16 -6.92 -39.92 -11.76
N ILE A 17 -6.42 -40.83 -10.91
CA ILE A 17 -6.13 -40.52 -9.51
C ILE A 17 -5.06 -39.43 -9.39
N ALA A 18 -3.99 -39.48 -10.18
CA ALA A 18 -2.95 -38.46 -10.19
C ALA A 18 -3.50 -37.07 -10.57
N MET A 19 -4.40 -36.99 -11.56
CA MET A 19 -5.08 -35.75 -11.94
C MET A 19 -6.02 -35.24 -10.84
N PHE A 20 -6.74 -36.14 -10.14
CA PHE A 20 -7.57 -35.77 -8.99
C PHE A 20 -6.73 -35.23 -7.84
N LEU A 21 -5.62 -35.89 -7.49
CA LEU A 21 -4.71 -35.42 -6.46
C LEU A 21 -4.10 -34.06 -6.82
N LEU A 22 -3.71 -33.87 -8.09
CA LEU A 22 -3.22 -32.58 -8.58
C LEU A 22 -4.29 -31.49 -8.44
N ALA A 23 -5.55 -31.77 -8.80
CA ALA A 23 -6.64 -30.82 -8.68
C ALA A 23 -6.91 -30.43 -7.21
N ILE A 24 -6.89 -31.41 -6.30
CA ILE A 24 -7.06 -31.16 -4.86
C ILE A 24 -5.94 -30.26 -4.33
N VAL A 25 -4.69 -30.54 -4.69
CA VAL A 25 -3.54 -29.72 -4.27
C VAL A 25 -3.63 -28.30 -4.85
N ALA A 26 -4.00 -28.16 -6.12
CA ALA A 26 -4.15 -26.85 -6.75
C ALA A 26 -5.21 -26.00 -6.03
N VAL A 27 -6.38 -26.59 -5.72
CA VAL A 27 -7.46 -25.90 -5.00
C VAL A 27 -7.03 -25.57 -3.57
N ALA A 28 -6.26 -26.44 -2.90
CA ALA A 28 -5.80 -26.21 -1.53
C ALA A 28 -4.88 -24.98 -1.39
N ILE A 29 -4.16 -24.58 -2.46
CA ILE A 29 -3.22 -23.44 -2.42
C ILE A 29 -3.93 -22.09 -2.73
N LEU A 30 -5.13 -22.11 -3.33
CA LEU A 30 -5.86 -20.89 -3.71
C LEU A 30 -6.05 -19.87 -2.56
N PRO A 31 -6.39 -20.27 -1.32
CA PRO A 31 -6.56 -19.31 -0.23
C PRO A 31 -5.26 -18.56 0.10
N ALA A 32 -4.12 -19.25 0.05
CA ALA A 32 -2.82 -18.66 0.31
C ALA A 32 -2.41 -17.68 -0.79
N LEU A 33 -2.70 -18.02 -2.06
CA LEU A 33 -2.48 -17.12 -3.19
C LEU A 33 -3.29 -15.83 -3.04
N TRP A 34 -4.59 -15.95 -2.71
CA TRP A 34 -5.46 -14.80 -2.51
C TRP A 34 -4.96 -13.89 -1.38
N GLN A 35 -4.57 -14.48 -0.24
CA GLN A 35 -3.98 -13.74 0.87
C GLN A 35 -2.70 -13.03 0.44
N GLY A 36 -1.81 -13.68 -0.31
CA GLY A 36 -0.57 -13.08 -0.81
C GLY A 36 -0.82 -11.86 -1.70
N ILE A 37 -1.77 -11.94 -2.62
CA ILE A 37 -2.15 -10.83 -3.52
C ILE A 37 -2.74 -9.67 -2.70
N ALA A 38 -3.70 -9.96 -1.82
CA ALA A 38 -4.33 -8.95 -0.97
C ALA A 38 -3.30 -8.20 -0.12
N GLN A 39 -2.34 -8.93 0.44
CA GLN A 39 -1.32 -8.35 1.31
C GLN A 39 -0.30 -7.51 0.54
N THR A 40 0.19 -8.02 -0.59
CA THR A 40 1.10 -7.29 -1.49
C THR A 40 0.49 -5.96 -1.89
N ALA A 41 -0.79 -5.99 -2.25
CA ALA A 41 -1.42 -4.81 -2.77
C ALA A 41 -1.69 -3.79 -1.63
N THR A 42 -1.94 -4.21 -0.38
CA THR A 42 -2.06 -3.29 0.78
C THR A 42 -0.73 -2.63 1.11
N GLN A 43 0.37 -3.37 0.97
CA GLN A 43 1.71 -2.80 1.10
C GLN A 43 2.02 -1.81 -0.02
N SER A 44 1.55 -2.07 -1.25
CA SER A 44 1.65 -1.12 -2.36
C SER A 44 0.96 0.21 -2.05
N SER A 45 -0.29 0.18 -1.58
CA SER A 45 -1.02 1.38 -1.17
C SER A 45 -0.31 2.15 -0.05
N THR A 46 0.25 1.43 0.93
CA THR A 46 1.02 2.02 2.05
C THR A 46 2.32 2.69 1.57
N ALA A 47 3.02 2.04 0.64
CA ALA A 47 4.23 2.60 0.04
C ALA A 47 3.91 3.87 -0.79
N THR A 48 2.82 3.87 -1.57
CA THR A 48 2.36 5.06 -2.29
C THR A 48 2.00 6.19 -1.33
N ALA A 49 1.24 5.89 -0.26
CA ALA A 49 0.90 6.87 0.77
C ALA A 49 2.15 7.48 1.43
N THR A 50 3.18 6.67 1.69
CA THR A 50 4.45 7.14 2.27
C THR A 50 5.21 8.04 1.30
N ARG A 51 5.29 7.68 0.01
CA ARG A 51 5.94 8.51 -1.02
C ARG A 51 5.22 9.85 -1.19
N TYR A 52 3.90 9.81 -1.22
CA TYR A 52 3.07 11.01 -1.33
C TYR A 52 3.25 11.91 -0.11
N LEU A 53 3.23 11.33 1.09
CA LEU A 53 3.47 12.05 2.33
C LEU A 53 4.87 12.68 2.39
N ASN A 54 5.90 12.02 1.88
CA ASN A 54 7.23 12.63 1.75
C ASN A 54 7.23 13.82 0.79
N SER A 55 6.51 13.73 -0.34
CA SER A 55 6.33 14.86 -1.25
C SER A 55 5.74 16.07 -0.53
N LEU A 56 4.68 15.85 0.27
CA LEU A 56 4.02 16.92 1.03
C LEU A 56 4.94 17.54 2.09
N VAL A 57 5.86 16.77 2.67
CA VAL A 57 6.85 17.31 3.61
C VAL A 57 7.87 18.19 2.89
N GLU A 58 8.32 17.82 1.69
CA GLU A 58 9.19 18.67 0.90
C GLU A 58 8.47 19.93 0.40
N ASP A 59 7.22 19.82 -0.07
CA ASP A 59 6.37 20.98 -0.40
C ASP A 59 6.20 21.91 0.81
N ALA A 60 6.06 21.34 2.00
CA ALA A 60 5.94 22.12 3.22
C ALA A 60 7.27 22.78 3.65
N ARG A 61 8.43 22.22 3.28
CA ARG A 61 9.73 22.87 3.51
C ARG A 61 9.95 24.05 2.58
N GLU A 62 9.40 23.98 1.37
CA GLU A 62 9.36 25.12 0.43
C GLU A 62 8.30 26.16 0.84
N ALA A 63 7.35 25.78 1.69
CA ALA A 63 6.34 26.69 2.20
C ALA A 63 6.93 27.66 3.24
N HIS A 64 7.08 28.93 2.85
CA HIS A 64 7.59 30.00 3.72
C HIS A 64 6.50 30.74 4.51
N SER A 65 5.29 30.19 4.63
CA SER A 65 4.19 30.86 5.35
C SER A 65 3.24 29.88 6.02
N CYS A 66 2.66 30.29 7.15
CA CYS A 66 1.69 29.49 7.89
C CYS A 66 0.44 29.14 7.07
N THR A 67 0.00 30.05 6.21
CA THR A 67 -1.13 29.80 5.30
C THR A 67 -0.82 28.67 4.32
N ALA A 68 0.38 28.67 3.75
CA ALA A 68 0.82 27.62 2.82
C ALA A 68 0.95 26.25 3.52
N LEU A 69 1.54 26.20 4.73
CA LEU A 69 1.56 24.96 5.52
C LEU A 69 0.15 24.46 5.84
N THR A 70 -0.77 25.37 6.15
CA THR A 70 -2.17 25.00 6.47
C THR A 70 -2.90 24.44 5.25
N SER A 71 -2.66 24.99 4.06
CA SER A 71 -3.22 24.44 2.80
C SER A 71 -2.65 23.06 2.46
N ILE A 72 -1.41 22.77 2.83
CA ILE A 72 -0.81 21.44 2.65
C ILE A 72 -1.41 20.46 3.68
N ALA A 73 -1.54 20.89 4.94
CA ALA A 73 -2.11 20.07 6.01
C ALA A 73 -3.60 19.76 5.78
N THR A 74 -4.33 20.72 5.22
CA THR A 74 -5.78 20.64 4.99
C THR A 74 -6.09 21.10 3.58
N PRO A 75 -5.86 20.23 2.57
CA PRO A 75 -6.15 20.58 1.19
C PRO A 75 -7.65 20.88 1.01
N PRO A 76 -8.01 21.81 0.11
CA PRO A 76 -9.40 22.12 -0.16
C PRO A 76 -10.12 20.90 -0.74
N SER A 77 -11.43 20.82 -0.56
CA SER A 77 -12.25 19.73 -1.09
C SER A 77 -12.25 19.65 -2.63
N SER A 78 -11.77 20.68 -3.32
CA SER A 78 -11.57 20.70 -4.77
C SER A 78 -10.21 20.17 -5.22
N ALA A 79 -9.34 19.77 -4.29
CA ALA A 79 -8.07 19.14 -4.63
C ALA A 79 -8.32 17.77 -5.25
N THR A 80 -7.64 17.47 -6.36
CA THR A 80 -7.69 16.15 -6.97
C THR A 80 -7.09 15.12 -6.01
N PRO A 81 -7.84 14.09 -5.60
CA PRO A 81 -7.29 13.04 -4.74
C PRO A 81 -6.16 12.32 -5.48
N MET A 82 -5.17 11.88 -4.70
CA MET A 82 -4.08 11.06 -5.23
C MET A 82 -4.56 9.61 -5.30
N GLU A 83 -4.52 8.97 -6.46
CA GLU A 83 -4.90 7.56 -6.57
C GLU A 83 -3.73 6.63 -6.21
N ASP A 84 -4.03 5.53 -5.54
CA ASP A 84 -3.08 4.43 -5.36
C ASP A 84 -2.98 3.54 -6.61
N GLY A 85 -2.07 2.57 -6.62
CA GLY A 85 -1.88 1.65 -7.75
C GLY A 85 -3.08 0.74 -8.05
N ARG A 86 -4.16 0.82 -7.26
CA ARG A 86 -5.43 0.10 -7.45
C ARG A 86 -6.57 1.03 -7.87
N GLY A 87 -6.32 2.34 -8.02
CA GLY A 87 -7.36 3.36 -8.27
C GLY A 87 -8.14 3.75 -7.01
N GLY A 88 -7.60 3.52 -5.81
CA GLY A 88 -8.19 3.98 -4.56
C GLY A 88 -7.73 5.40 -4.22
N ASP A 89 -8.68 6.28 -3.90
CA ASP A 89 -8.37 7.65 -3.49
C ASP A 89 -7.62 7.70 -2.15
N LEU A 90 -6.55 8.49 -2.14
CA LEU A 90 -5.80 8.88 -0.96
C LEU A 90 -6.14 10.33 -0.61
N THR A 91 -6.48 10.54 0.66
CA THR A 91 -6.81 11.85 1.22
C THR A 91 -5.78 12.26 2.25
N VAL A 92 -5.47 13.55 2.29
CA VAL A 92 -4.53 14.15 3.23
C VAL A 92 -5.31 14.84 4.33
N SER A 93 -4.87 14.65 5.57
CA SER A 93 -5.35 15.41 6.71
C SER A 93 -4.18 15.72 7.64
N GLY A 94 -4.20 16.87 8.29
CA GLY A 94 -3.08 17.29 9.10
C GLY A 94 -3.39 18.49 9.96
N THR A 95 -2.41 18.84 10.78
CA THR A 95 -2.49 19.99 11.68
C THR A 95 -1.16 20.72 11.72
N VAL A 96 -1.22 22.05 11.72
CA VAL A 96 -0.06 22.92 11.94
C VAL A 96 -0.18 23.52 13.33
N THR A 97 0.88 23.44 14.13
CA THR A 97 0.94 24.01 15.49
C THR A 97 2.15 24.91 15.64
N ASN A 98 2.05 25.91 16.52
CA ASN A 98 3.12 26.89 16.80
C ASN A 98 3.63 27.64 15.55
N CYS A 99 2.72 27.96 14.62
CA CYS A 99 3.10 28.64 13.40
C CYS A 99 3.17 30.17 13.62
N SER A 100 4.37 30.72 13.53
CA SER A 100 4.65 32.16 13.57
C SER A 100 5.91 32.46 12.78
N SER A 101 6.02 33.66 12.20
CA SER A 101 7.21 34.09 11.44
C SER A 101 8.45 34.13 12.34
N GLY A 102 9.59 33.72 11.81
CA GLY A 102 10.85 33.59 12.54
C GLY A 102 10.88 32.45 13.56
N SER A 103 9.98 31.46 13.47
CA SER A 103 9.88 30.34 14.42
C SER A 103 9.67 29.00 13.73
N THR A 104 9.92 27.91 14.46
CA THR A 104 9.68 26.54 13.98
C THR A 104 8.23 26.12 14.23
N ALA A 105 7.48 25.89 13.15
CA ALA A 105 6.16 25.28 13.18
C ALA A 105 6.27 23.74 13.21
N ARG A 106 5.30 23.09 13.86
CA ARG A 106 5.18 21.63 13.86
C ARG A 106 4.01 21.23 12.96
N LEU A 107 4.33 20.49 11.91
CA LEU A 107 3.40 19.96 10.92
C LEU A 107 3.18 18.47 11.18
N THR A 108 1.94 18.05 11.38
CA THR A 108 1.56 16.63 11.44
C THR A 108 0.69 16.31 10.24
N LEU A 109 1.06 15.29 9.46
CA LEU A 109 0.35 14.86 8.26
C LEU A 109 -0.04 13.39 8.37
N ASN A 110 -1.24 13.08 7.91
CA ASN A 110 -1.81 11.75 7.79
C ASN A 110 -2.35 11.58 6.37
N VAL A 111 -2.00 10.47 5.74
CA VAL A 111 -2.60 10.04 4.47
C VAL A 111 -3.50 8.85 4.76
N SER A 112 -4.77 8.96 4.35
CA SER A 112 -5.77 7.90 4.55
C SER A 112 -6.36 7.43 3.23
N GLY A 113 -6.64 6.12 3.14
CA GLY A 113 -7.25 5.48 1.99
C GLY A 113 -8.20 4.37 2.45
N GLY A 114 -9.37 4.24 1.83
CA GLY A 114 -10.39 3.26 2.24
C GLY A 114 -10.85 3.41 3.70
N GLY A 115 -10.83 4.64 4.23
CA GLY A 115 -11.23 4.95 5.61
C GLY A 115 -10.21 4.62 6.70
N LYS A 116 -8.97 4.28 6.34
CA LYS A 116 -7.88 3.97 7.29
C LYS A 116 -6.66 4.85 7.03
N VAL A 117 -5.99 5.27 8.10
CA VAL A 117 -4.68 5.94 7.98
C VAL A 117 -3.65 4.93 7.52
N LEU A 118 -3.02 5.20 6.39
CA LEU A 118 -2.00 4.34 5.79
C LEU A 118 -0.59 4.81 6.17
N ALA A 119 -0.38 6.12 6.26
CA ALA A 119 0.90 6.72 6.63
C ALA A 119 0.69 7.98 7.47
N SER A 120 1.59 8.22 8.42
CA SER A 120 1.59 9.39 9.29
C SER A 120 3.02 9.89 9.51
N THR A 121 3.20 11.21 9.57
CA THR A 121 4.48 11.83 9.90
C THR A 121 4.30 13.11 10.68
N THR A 122 5.36 13.49 11.37
CA THR A 122 5.50 14.82 11.97
C THR A 122 6.81 15.43 11.51
N ALA A 123 6.74 16.65 10.98
CA ALA A 123 7.88 17.45 10.57
C ALA A 123 7.96 18.76 11.37
N LEU A 124 9.17 19.25 11.58
CA LEU A 124 9.45 20.57 12.11
C LEU A 124 9.94 21.46 10.95
N ILE A 125 9.25 22.58 10.73
CA ILE A 125 9.47 23.44 9.58
C ILE A 125 9.69 24.87 10.07
N PHE A 126 10.79 25.48 9.64
CA PHE A 126 11.10 26.85 10.00
C PHE A 126 10.36 27.82 9.08
N ILE A 127 9.63 28.77 9.66
CA ILE A 127 9.02 29.88 8.94
C ILE A 127 9.99 31.06 9.07
N PRO A 128 10.56 31.58 7.97
CA PRO A 128 11.44 32.74 8.02
C PRO A 128 10.74 34.02 8.51
#